data_AF-A0A7S1I0M4-F1
#
_entry.id   AF-A0A7S1I0M4-F1
#
_cell.length_a   1.000
_cell.length_b   1.000
_cell.length_c   1.000
_cell.angle_alpha   90.00
_cell.angle_beta   90.00
_cell.angle_gamma   90.00
#
_symmetry.space_group_name_H-M   'P 1'
#
loop_
_entity.id
_entity.type
_entity.pdbx_description
1 polymer ?
#
loop_
_entity_poly.entity_id
_entity_poly.type
_entity_poly.pdbx_seq_one_letter_code
_entity_poly.pdbx_strand_id
1 'polypeptide(L)'
;DNDISCSPLGKVTSSFDDKIINDPIHGHIQIPKSIMELVDTPEFQRLRYLKQLGALYYVFPGACHNRFEHCIGTSYLAGKLINRLKADQPELRITDRQSYLIQVAALSHDLGHGPYSHLFDSRVIPSLLSDAHWSH
;
A
#
# COMPACT_ATOMS: atom_id res chain seq x y z
N ASP A 1 -7.73 -23.63 -38.19
CA ASP A 1 -6.47 -22.86 -38.12
C ASP A 1 -6.73 -21.50 -37.53
N ASN A 2 -6.20 -21.33 -36.31
CA ASN A 2 -6.37 -20.16 -35.44
C ASN A 2 -5.47 -19.03 -35.92
N ASP A 3 -6.06 -17.94 -36.42
CA ASP A 3 -5.41 -16.63 -36.44
C ASP A 3 -5.96 -15.80 -35.29
N ILE A 4 -5.29 -15.91 -34.14
CA ILE A 4 -5.45 -15.00 -33.01
C ILE A 4 -4.72 -13.71 -33.42
N SER A 5 -5.46 -12.76 -33.98
CA SER A 5 -4.95 -11.41 -34.18
C SER A 5 -4.78 -10.75 -32.81
N CYS A 6 -3.51 -10.61 -32.42
CA CYS A 6 -3.10 -9.86 -31.24
C CYS A 6 -3.55 -8.41 -31.45
N SER A 7 -4.56 -7.97 -30.71
CA SER A 7 -4.97 -6.56 -30.71
C SER A 7 -3.84 -5.71 -30.10
N PRO A 8 -3.52 -4.55 -30.68
CA PRO A 8 -2.42 -3.73 -30.19
C PRO A 8 -2.77 -3.22 -28.79
N LEU A 9 -1.87 -3.48 -27.85
CA LEU A 9 -1.84 -2.88 -26.51
C LEU A 9 -2.33 -1.43 -26.59
N GLY A 10 -3.49 -1.20 -25.97
CA GLY A 10 -4.20 0.06 -25.99
C GLY A 10 -3.26 1.20 -25.66
N LYS A 11 -3.34 2.24 -26.49
CA LYS A 11 -2.76 3.56 -26.22
C LYS A 11 -3.05 3.93 -24.76
N VAL A 12 -2.01 4.26 -24.00
CA VAL A 12 -2.14 4.86 -22.67
C VAL A 12 -2.79 6.24 -22.85
N THR A 13 -4.11 6.28 -22.81
CA THR A 13 -4.92 7.49 -23.02
C THR A 13 -5.21 8.16 -21.67
N SER A 14 -4.67 9.37 -21.50
CA SER A 14 -5.12 10.48 -20.65
C SER A 14 -5.37 10.26 -19.14
N SER A 15 -4.77 11.14 -18.33
CA SER A 15 -4.74 11.23 -16.87
C SER A 15 -6.07 11.56 -16.16
N PHE A 16 -7.21 11.04 -16.63
CA PHE A 16 -8.54 11.32 -16.06
C PHE A 16 -9.05 10.25 -15.07
N ASP A 17 -8.27 9.19 -14.86
CA ASP A 17 -8.68 8.01 -14.10
C ASP A 17 -8.01 7.91 -12.70
N ASP A 18 -7.18 8.89 -12.33
CA ASP A 18 -6.53 8.89 -11.03
C ASP A 18 -7.47 9.40 -9.94
N LYS A 19 -7.48 8.71 -8.81
CA LYS A 19 -8.31 9.09 -7.66
C LYS A 19 -7.52 10.01 -6.75
N ILE A 20 -8.15 11.11 -6.34
CA ILE A 20 -7.57 12.00 -5.32
C ILE A 20 -8.17 11.64 -3.96
N ILE A 21 -7.29 11.36 -2.99
CA ILE A 21 -7.65 11.17 -1.58
C ILE A 21 -7.12 12.36 -0.79
N ASN A 22 -7.94 12.88 0.12
CA ASN A 22 -7.50 13.90 1.07
C ASN A 22 -6.95 13.22 2.32
N ASP A 23 -5.65 13.37 2.56
CA ASP A 23 -4.92 12.82 3.68
C ASP A 23 -4.45 13.95 4.62
N PRO A 24 -4.64 13.84 5.95
CA PRO A 24 -4.29 14.90 6.89
C PRO A 24 -2.78 15.13 7.04
N ILE A 25 -1.93 14.18 6.63
CA ILE A 25 -0.47 14.27 6.75
C ILE A 25 0.16 14.75 5.45
N HIS A 26 -0.36 14.28 4.31
CA HIS A 26 0.22 14.49 2.99
C HIS A 26 -0.61 15.43 2.08
N GLY A 27 -1.77 15.89 2.54
CA GLY A 27 -2.70 16.71 1.76
C GLY A 27 -3.37 15.88 0.66
N HIS A 28 -3.39 16.39 -0.56
CA HIS A 28 -3.95 15.66 -1.69
C HIS A 28 -2.99 14.58 -2.20
N ILE A 29 -3.39 13.32 -2.03
CA ILE A 29 -2.71 12.15 -2.59
C ILE A 29 -3.41 11.77 -3.89
N GLN A 30 -2.68 11.82 -5.00
CA GLN A 30 -3.11 11.27 -6.28
C GLN A 30 -2.72 9.79 -6.35
N ILE A 31 -3.70 8.92 -6.53
CA ILE A 31 -3.53 7.48 -6.58
C ILE A 31 -3.83 6.99 -8.00
N PRO A 32 -2.86 6.35 -8.67
CA PRO A 32 -3.09 5.74 -9.98
C PRO A 32 -4.19 4.70 -9.92
N LYS A 33 -5.02 4.60 -10.96
CA LYS A 33 -6.10 3.60 -11.05
C LYS A 33 -5.63 2.17 -10.74
N SER A 34 -4.46 1.77 -11.25
CA SER A 34 -3.88 0.44 -11.01
C SER A 34 -3.57 0.17 -9.53
N ILE A 35 -3.20 1.19 -8.76
CA ILE A 35 -3.02 1.10 -7.31
C ILE A 35 -4.39 1.07 -6.61
N MET A 36 -5.34 1.88 -7.10
CA MET A 36 -6.69 1.94 -6.54
C MET A 36 -7.43 0.61 -6.66
N GLU A 37 -7.25 -0.12 -7.77
CA GLU A 37 -7.80 -1.47 -7.97
C GLU A 37 -7.34 -2.45 -6.87
N LEU A 38 -6.10 -2.32 -6.38
CA LEU A 38 -5.60 -3.11 -5.24
C LEU A 38 -6.19 -2.63 -3.92
N VAL A 39 -6.31 -1.31 -3.75
CA VAL A 39 -6.92 -0.72 -2.55
C VAL A 39 -8.36 -1.16 -2.38
N ASP A 40 -9.12 -1.30 -3.47
CA ASP A 40 -10.54 -1.69 -3.45
C ASP A 40 -10.78 -3.21 -3.28
N THR A 41 -9.76 -3.98 -2.91
CA THR A 41 -9.89 -5.40 -2.56
C THR A 41 -10.29 -5.62 -1.09
N PRO A 42 -11.04 -6.69 -0.76
CA PRO A 42 -11.36 -7.03 0.64
C PRO A 42 -10.11 -7.16 1.53
N GLU A 43 -9.03 -7.74 0.99
CA GLU A 43 -7.76 -7.96 1.68
C GLU A 43 -7.14 -6.65 2.15
N PHE A 44 -7.16 -5.61 1.29
CA PHE A 44 -6.66 -4.30 1.65
C PHE A 44 -7.64 -3.49 2.51
N GLN A 45 -8.94 -3.53 2.19
CA GLN A 45 -9.98 -2.83 2.96
C GLN A 45 -10.07 -3.32 4.41
N ARG A 46 -9.67 -4.57 4.68
CA ARG A 46 -9.51 -5.10 6.06
C ARG A 46 -8.65 -4.21 6.95
N LEU A 47 -7.64 -3.52 6.40
CA LEU A 47 -6.74 -2.66 7.18
C LEU A 47 -7.47 -1.47 7.84
N ARG A 48 -8.69 -1.12 7.41
CA ARG A 48 -9.51 -0.08 8.05
C ARG A 48 -9.91 -0.43 9.48
N TYR A 49 -9.85 -1.71 9.83
CA TYR A 49 -10.27 -2.23 11.12
C TYR A 49 -9.08 -2.53 12.05
N LEU A 50 -7.85 -2.24 11.63
CA LEU A 50 -6.63 -2.51 12.40
C LEU A 50 -5.99 -1.22 12.88
N LYS A 51 -6.15 -0.91 14.17
CA LYS A 51 -5.51 0.25 14.80
C LYS A 51 -4.00 0.18 14.64
N GLN A 52 -3.39 1.25 14.12
CA GLN A 52 -1.95 1.33 13.87
C GLN A 52 -1.15 1.03 15.15
N LEU A 53 -1.55 1.68 16.24
CA LEU A 53 -0.92 1.58 17.55
C LEU A 53 -1.63 0.60 18.50
N GLY A 54 -2.54 -0.24 17.98
CA GLY A 54 -3.24 -1.25 18.77
C GLY A 54 -3.91 -0.68 20.03
N ALA A 55 -3.55 -1.23 21.19
CA ALA A 55 -4.17 -0.88 22.48
C ALA A 55 -3.83 0.55 22.95
N LEU A 56 -2.83 1.23 22.36
CA LEU A 56 -2.50 2.61 22.74
C LEU A 56 -3.66 3.58 22.50
N TYR A 57 -4.60 3.25 21.60
CA TYR A 57 -5.83 4.03 21.42
C TYR A 57 -6.63 4.21 22.72
N TYR A 58 -6.57 3.26 23.66
CA TYR A 58 -7.25 3.37 24.95
C TYR A 58 -6.56 4.32 25.95
N VAL A 59 -5.32 4.72 25.65
CA VAL A 59 -4.54 5.66 26.47
C VAL A 59 -4.47 7.03 25.79
N PHE A 60 -4.32 7.04 24.46
CA PHE A 60 -4.18 8.23 23.63
C PHE A 60 -5.38 8.32 22.68
N PRO A 61 -6.40 9.14 22.99
CA PRO A 61 -7.63 9.21 22.18
C PRO A 61 -7.39 9.71 20.75
N GLY A 62 -6.30 10.46 20.52
CA GLY A 62 -5.86 10.87 19.17
C GLY A 62 -5.23 9.76 18.33
N ALA A 63 -4.86 8.62 18.92
CA ALA A 63 -4.31 7.46 18.21
C ALA A 63 -5.42 6.60 17.57
N CYS A 64 -6.38 7.25 16.91
CA CYS A 64 -7.55 6.61 16.31
C CYS A 64 -7.30 6.02 14.91
N HIS A 65 -6.12 6.30 14.33
CA HIS A 65 -5.71 5.89 13.00
C HIS A 65 -5.49 4.36 12.89
N ASN A 66 -5.71 3.84 11.69
CA ASN A 66 -5.58 2.45 11.30
C ASN A 66 -4.46 2.28 10.27
N ARG A 67 -4.13 1.01 9.98
CA ARG A 67 -3.11 0.64 9.00
C ARG A 67 -3.47 1.06 7.57
N PHE A 68 -4.76 1.20 7.27
CA PHE A 68 -5.24 1.54 5.92
C PHE A 68 -4.66 2.86 5.38
N GLU A 69 -4.85 3.95 6.12
CA GLU A 69 -4.35 5.28 5.73
C GLU A 69 -2.82 5.33 5.73
N HIS A 70 -2.18 4.62 6.67
CA HIS A 70 -0.72 4.50 6.71
C HIS A 70 -0.16 3.81 5.46
N CYS A 71 -0.77 2.71 5.00
CA CYS A 71 -0.36 2.02 3.77
C CYS A 71 -0.52 2.89 2.52
N ILE A 72 -1.62 3.65 2.43
CA ILE A 72 -1.84 4.61 1.33
C ILE A 72 -0.76 5.69 1.34
N GLY A 73 -0.47 6.28 2.51
CA GLY A 73 0.60 7.27 2.66
C GLY A 73 1.98 6.72 2.30
N THR A 74 2.27 5.49 2.72
CA THR A 74 3.55 4.80 2.42
C THR A 74 3.70 4.57 0.91
N SER A 75 2.66 4.08 0.24
CA SER A 75 2.64 3.89 -1.21
C SER A 75 2.87 5.22 -1.95
N TYR A 76 2.21 6.30 -1.52
CA TYR A 76 2.39 7.63 -2.07
C TYR A 76 3.82 8.16 -1.93
N LEU A 77 4.42 8.04 -0.74
CA LEU A 77 5.81 8.47 -0.50
C LEU A 77 6.80 7.64 -1.32
N ALA A 78 6.59 6.33 -1.44
CA ALA A 78 7.40 5.46 -2.27
C ALA A 78 7.33 5.88 -3.75
N GLY A 79 6.13 6.21 -4.25
CA GLY A 79 5.92 6.77 -5.59
C GLY A 79 6.65 8.09 -5.81
N LYS A 80 6.57 9.01 -4.85
CA LYS A 80 7.31 10.29 -4.91
C LYS A 80 8.82 10.07 -4.98
N LEU A 81 9.36 9.20 -4.12
CA LEU A 81 10.80 8.92 -4.08
C LEU A 81 11.28 8.31 -5.39
N ILE A 82 10.62 7.25 -5.88
CA ILE A 82 11.09 6.56 -7.09
C ILE A 82 10.97 7.44 -8.34
N ASN A 83 9.91 8.26 -8.43
CA ASN A 83 9.77 9.21 -9.54
C ASN A 83 10.83 10.30 -9.49
N ARG A 84 11.23 10.75 -8.28
CA ARG A 84 12.32 11.72 -8.14
C ARG A 84 13.65 11.11 -8.56
N LEU A 85 13.98 9.89 -8.12
CA LEU A 85 15.20 9.18 -8.53
C LEU A 85 15.23 8.94 -10.05
N LYS A 86 14.09 8.54 -10.63
CA LYS A 86 13.96 8.34 -12.09
C LYS A 86 14.23 9.62 -12.88
N ALA A 87 13.78 10.77 -12.36
CA ALA A 87 13.99 12.07 -12.99
C ALA A 87 15.42 12.61 -12.81
N ASP A 88 15.97 12.48 -11.61
CA ASP A 88 17.28 13.05 -11.25
C ASP A 88 18.45 12.20 -11.76
N GLN A 89 18.23 10.89 -11.95
CA GLN A 89 19.27 9.92 -12.32
C GLN A 89 18.83 9.00 -13.46
N PRO A 90 18.68 9.51 -14.70
CA PRO A 90 18.25 8.71 -15.85
C PRO A 90 19.14 7.49 -16.16
N GLU A 91 20.41 7.53 -15.74
CA GLU A 91 21.37 6.43 -15.86
C GLU A 91 20.98 5.19 -15.06
N LEU A 92 20.15 5.32 -14.02
CA LEU A 92 19.59 4.19 -13.28
C LEU A 92 18.57 3.38 -14.09
N ARG A 93 18.07 3.94 -15.21
CA ARG A 93 17.12 3.30 -16.14
C ARG A 93 15.89 2.73 -15.43
N ILE A 94 15.36 3.46 -14.44
CA ILE A 94 14.17 3.07 -13.69
C ILE A 94 12.95 3.03 -14.64
N THR A 95 12.37 1.85 -14.78
CA THR A 95 11.20 1.61 -15.63
C THR A 95 9.91 1.96 -14.91
N ASP A 96 8.84 2.26 -15.65
CA ASP A 96 7.51 2.48 -15.05
C ASP A 96 7.00 1.24 -14.31
N ARG A 97 7.35 0.04 -14.79
CA ARG A 97 7.05 -1.22 -14.11
C ARG A 97 7.73 -1.29 -12.74
N GLN A 98 8.98 -0.87 -12.61
CA GLN A 98 9.67 -0.82 -11.31
C GLN A 98 9.02 0.21 -10.37
N SER A 99 8.70 1.40 -10.87
CA SER A 99 7.99 2.42 -10.08
C SER A 99 6.63 1.93 -9.58
N TYR A 100 5.88 1.20 -10.41
CA TYR A 100 4.63 0.56 -10.01
C TYR A 100 4.85 -0.51 -8.94
N LEU A 101 5.78 -1.45 -9.15
CA LEU A 101 6.05 -2.52 -8.18
C LEU A 101 6.53 -2.00 -6.83
N ILE A 102 7.30 -0.91 -6.81
CA ILE A 102 7.74 -0.26 -5.57
C ILE A 102 6.54 0.33 -4.81
N GLN A 103 5.62 1.00 -5.51
CA GLN A 103 4.38 1.51 -4.91
C GLN A 103 3.48 0.39 -4.40
N VAL A 104 3.39 -0.73 -5.12
CA VAL A 104 2.63 -1.91 -4.70
C VAL A 104 3.27 -2.54 -3.46
N ALA A 105 4.59 -2.72 -3.44
CA ALA A 105 5.30 -3.27 -2.27
C ALA A 105 5.12 -2.39 -1.04
N ALA A 106 5.20 -1.07 -1.20
CA ALA A 106 4.95 -0.10 -0.14
C ALA A 106 3.48 -0.10 0.31
N LEU A 107 2.53 -0.27 -0.61
CA LEU A 107 1.11 -0.39 -0.28
C LEU A 107 0.84 -1.65 0.54
N SER A 108 1.46 -2.77 0.17
CA SER A 108 1.15 -4.08 0.75
C SER A 108 1.98 -4.45 1.98
N HIS A 109 2.95 -3.64 2.39
CA HIS A 109 3.93 -4.00 3.43
C HIS A 109 3.31 -4.40 4.78
N ASP A 110 2.13 -3.89 5.09
CA ASP A 110 1.42 -4.08 6.36
C ASP A 110 0.19 -4.99 6.24
N LEU A 111 -0.02 -5.65 5.08
CA LEU A 111 -1.17 -6.54 4.86
C LEU A 111 -1.23 -7.71 5.86
N GLY A 112 -0.07 -8.20 6.30
CA GLY A 112 0.06 -9.33 7.21
C GLY A 112 -0.31 -9.03 8.66
N HIS A 113 -0.60 -7.77 9.02
CA HIS A 113 -0.93 -7.43 10.40
C HIS A 113 -2.23 -8.08 10.88
N GLY A 114 -2.19 -8.55 12.13
CA GLY A 114 -3.34 -9.06 12.87
C GLY A 114 -4.03 -8.02 13.77
N PRO A 115 -5.07 -8.43 14.52
CA PRO A 115 -5.75 -7.57 15.50
C PRO A 115 -4.78 -6.92 16.50
N TYR A 116 -4.93 -5.61 16.71
CA TYR A 116 -4.02 -4.80 17.55
C TYR A 116 -2.57 -4.70 17.02
N SER A 117 -2.37 -4.90 15.71
CA SER A 117 -1.09 -4.70 15.02
C SER A 117 0.05 -5.48 15.68
N HIS A 118 1.08 -4.81 16.21
CA HIS A 118 2.25 -5.47 16.79
C HIS A 118 1.95 -6.30 18.05
N LEU A 119 0.81 -6.09 18.70
CA LEU A 119 0.43 -6.93 19.83
C LEU A 119 0.11 -8.36 19.38
N PHE A 120 -0.33 -8.53 18.13
CA PHE A 120 -0.70 -9.85 17.60
C PHE A 120 0.50 -10.77 17.44
N ASP A 121 1.50 -10.33 16.67
CA ASP A 121 2.70 -11.11 16.36
C ASP A 121 3.69 -11.15 17.53
N SER A 122 3.78 -10.11 18.37
CA SER A 122 4.72 -10.10 19.51
C SER A 122 4.20 -10.75 20.79
N ARG A 123 2.88 -10.87 20.98
CA ARG A 123 2.29 -11.40 22.23
C ARG A 123 1.30 -12.52 21.99
N VAL A 124 0.31 -12.32 21.11
CA VAL A 124 -0.78 -13.31 20.91
C VAL A 124 -0.25 -14.57 20.26
N ILE A 125 0.40 -14.47 19.10
CA ILE A 125 0.91 -15.65 18.38
C ILE A 125 1.93 -16.44 19.23
N PRO A 126 2.96 -15.82 19.85
CA PRO A 126 3.87 -16.54 20.72
C PRO A 126 3.20 -17.22 21.93
N SER A 127 2.09 -16.66 22.43
CA SER A 127 1.34 -17.26 23.54
C SER A 127 0.47 -18.46 23.15
N LEU A 128 0.09 -18.57 21.88
CA LEU A 128 -0.78 -19.64 21.36
C LEU A 128 0.01 -20.73 20.62
N LEU A 129 1.08 -20.35 19.94
CA LEU A 129 1.89 -21.19 19.06
C LEU A 129 3.37 -20.97 19.39
N SER A 130 3.85 -21.56 20.50
CA SER A 130 5.19 -21.32 21.03
C SER A 130 6.32 -21.65 20.05
N ASP A 131 6.09 -22.59 19.13
CA ASP A 131 7.12 -23.13 18.23
C ASP A 131 7.00 -22.56 16.80
N ALA A 132 6.02 -21.70 16.54
CA ALA A 132 5.80 -21.11 15.22
C ALA A 132 6.61 -19.83 15.04
N HIS A 133 7.41 -19.76 13.96
CA HIS A 133 8.04 -18.52 13.53
C HIS A 133 7.07 -17.73 12.64
N TRP A 134 6.48 -16.66 13.20
CA TRP A 134 5.52 -15.80 12.52
C TRP A 134 5.92 -14.33 12.62
N SER A 135 5.81 -13.61 11.51
CA SER A 135 5.87 -12.15 11.47
C SER A 135 4.74 -11.64 10.58
N HIS A 136 4.31 -10.40 10.85
CA HIS A 136 3.44 -9.68 9.92
C HIS A 136 4.18 -9.33 8.62
#